data_AF-A0A4S2GQE1-F1
#
_entry.id   AF-A0A4S2GQE1-F1
#
_cell.length_a   1.000
_cell.length_b   1.000
_cell.length_c   1.000
_cell.angle_alpha   90.00
_cell.angle_beta   90.00
_cell.angle_gamma   90.00
#
_symmetry.space_group_name_H-M   'P 1'
#
loop_
_entity.id
_entity.type
_entity.pdbx_description
1 polymer ?
#
loop_
_entity_poly.entity_id
_entity_poly.type
_entity_poly.pdbx_seq_one_letter_code
_entity_poly.pdbx_strand_id
1 'polypeptide(L)'
;MSEYETRFAELLAPMPVETFLTEDYGRKPVHIARGDAPRPDILSWDQFNRALEVRRYWTEPRLRLVMGNKPALSQHYVEKTETLDGPMMLA
;
A
#
# COMPACT_ATOMS: atom_id res chain seq x y z
N MET A 1 -19.02 7.75 -20.17
CA MET A 1 -18.16 7.79 -18.96
C MET A 1 -16.99 6.87 -19.21
N SER A 2 -15.77 7.32 -18.93
CA SER A 2 -14.55 6.51 -19.11
C SER A 2 -14.46 5.45 -18.00
N GLU A 3 -13.91 4.27 -18.29
CA GLU A 3 -13.72 3.18 -17.30
C GLU A 3 -12.93 3.65 -16.06
N TYR A 4 -11.95 4.54 -16.24
CA TYR A 4 -11.15 5.11 -15.15
C TYR A 4 -11.95 6.00 -14.20
N GLU A 5 -12.93 6.73 -14.74
CA GLU A 5 -13.79 7.64 -13.99
C GLU A 5 -14.72 6.86 -13.05
N THR A 6 -15.25 5.72 -13.53
CA THR A 6 -16.07 4.80 -12.74
C THR A 6 -15.27 4.18 -11.59
N ARG A 7 -14.03 3.73 -11.83
CA ARG A 7 -13.17 3.15 -10.77
C ARG A 7 -12.79 4.16 -9.69
N PHE A 8 -12.62 5.43 -10.05
CA PHE A 8 -12.32 6.47 -9.07
C PHE A 8 -13.55 6.80 -8.20
N ALA A 9 -14.74 6.88 -8.79
CA ALA A 9 -15.98 7.04 -8.04
C ALA A 9 -16.23 5.89 -7.06
N GLU A 10 -15.97 4.65 -7.46
CA GLU A 10 -16.06 3.47 -6.57
C GLU A 10 -15.07 3.52 -5.39
N LEU A 11 -13.88 4.10 -5.61
CA LEU A 11 -12.86 4.30 -4.58
C LEU A 11 -13.24 5.39 -3.57
N LEU A 12 -14.01 6.40 -3.99
CA LEU A 12 -14.45 7.48 -3.10
C LEU A 12 -15.80 7.19 -2.44
N ALA A 13 -16.59 6.25 -2.97
CA ALA A 13 -17.89 5.89 -2.39
C ALA A 13 -17.78 5.61 -0.87
N PRO A 14 -18.71 6.13 -0.04
CA PRO A 14 -19.95 6.84 -0.43
C PRO A 14 -19.80 8.33 -0.74
N MET A 15 -18.60 8.90 -0.66
CA MET A 15 -18.35 10.32 -0.95
C MET A 15 -18.44 10.59 -2.47
N PRO A 16 -19.19 11.61 -2.90
CA PRO A 16 -19.18 12.05 -4.30
C PRO A 16 -17.81 12.56 -4.73
N VAL A 17 -17.41 12.25 -5.95
CA VAL A 17 -16.14 12.70 -6.53
C VAL A 17 -16.04 14.23 -6.52
N GLU A 18 -17.12 14.93 -6.86
CA GLU A 18 -17.12 16.39 -6.92
C GLU A 18 -16.81 17.02 -5.56
N THR A 19 -17.46 16.54 -4.48
CA THR A 19 -17.21 17.01 -3.12
C THR A 19 -15.75 16.86 -2.73
N PHE A 20 -15.17 15.69 -3.00
CA PHE A 20 -13.75 15.44 -2.71
C PHE A 20 -12.83 16.41 -3.47
N LEU A 21 -13.08 16.60 -4.78
CA LEU A 21 -12.25 17.45 -5.62
C LEU A 21 -12.34 18.94 -5.25
N THR A 22 -13.51 19.42 -4.83
CA THR A 22 -13.70 20.83 -4.47
C THR A 22 -13.17 21.14 -3.07
N GLU A 23 -13.43 20.26 -2.10
CA GLU A 23 -13.23 20.58 -0.67
C GLU A 23 -11.94 20.01 -0.08
N ASP A 24 -11.46 18.86 -0.55
CA ASP A 24 -10.39 18.10 0.10
C ASP A 24 -9.12 17.99 -0.74
N TYR A 25 -9.25 17.73 -2.05
CA TYR A 25 -8.14 17.40 -2.93
C TYR A 25 -7.08 18.51 -2.96
N GLY A 26 -5.85 18.15 -2.54
CA GLY A 26 -4.72 19.08 -2.45
C GLY A 26 -4.80 20.09 -1.30
N ARG A 27 -5.81 20.00 -0.42
CA ARG A 27 -6.03 20.96 0.67
C ARG A 27 -5.87 20.33 2.05
N LYS A 28 -6.54 19.21 2.31
CA LYS A 28 -6.57 18.56 3.62
C LYS A 28 -6.75 17.05 3.49
N PRO A 29 -6.26 16.26 4.46
CA PRO A 29 -6.57 14.84 4.53
C PRO A 29 -8.06 14.64 4.85
N VAL A 30 -8.64 13.59 4.28
CA VAL A 30 -10.03 13.21 4.54
C VAL A 30 -10.12 11.70 4.82
N HIS A 31 -10.87 11.35 5.86
CA HIS A 31 -11.22 9.97 6.15
C HIS A 31 -12.64 9.71 5.68
N ILE A 32 -12.80 8.86 4.66
CA ILE A 32 -14.10 8.48 4.12
C ILE A 32 -14.57 7.24 4.87
N ALA A 33 -15.62 7.39 5.68
CA ALA A 33 -16.22 6.29 6.39
C ALA A 33 -16.77 5.25 5.39
N ARG A 34 -16.59 3.97 5.73
CA ARG A 34 -17.13 2.87 4.92
C ARG A 34 -18.65 2.97 4.90
N GLY A 35 -19.25 2.96 3.71
CA GLY A 35 -20.70 2.79 3.54
C GLY A 35 -21.12 1.31 3.66
N ASP A 36 -22.42 1.05 3.55
CA ASP A 36 -22.97 -0.31 3.71
C ASP A 36 -22.68 -1.26 2.53
N ALA A 37 -22.16 -0.73 1.41
CA ALA A 37 -21.85 -1.52 0.24
C ALA A 37 -20.64 -2.45 0.47
N PRO A 38 -20.70 -3.71 -0.02
CA PRO A 38 -19.53 -4.57 -0.07
C PRO A 38 -18.49 -3.97 -1.01
N ARG A 39 -17.23 -3.89 -0.55
CA ARG A 39 -16.09 -3.49 -1.37
C ARG A 39 -15.30 -4.75 -1.73
N PRO A 40 -14.88 -4.92 -2.99
CA PRO A 40 -13.95 -5.99 -3.32
C PRO A 40 -12.64 -5.75 -2.56
N ASP A 41 -12.04 -6.84 -2.08
CA ASP A 41 -10.69 -6.80 -1.54
C ASP A 41 -9.73 -6.31 -2.63
N ILE A 42 -8.85 -5.37 -2.28
CA ILE A 42 -7.84 -4.85 -3.22
C ILE A 42 -6.85 -5.97 -3.59
N LEU A 43 -6.53 -6.83 -2.64
CA LEU A 43 -5.71 -8.02 -2.82
C LEU A 43 -6.30 -9.15 -1.97
N SER A 44 -6.46 -10.32 -2.57
CA SER A 44 -6.61 -11.57 -1.80
C SER A 44 -5.34 -11.87 -1.00
N TRP A 45 -5.46 -12.73 0.01
CA TRP A 45 -4.31 -13.17 0.81
C TRP A 45 -3.21 -13.79 -0.05
N ASP A 46 -3.56 -14.60 -1.04
CA ASP A 46 -2.61 -15.22 -1.96
C ASP A 46 -1.94 -14.19 -2.88
N GLN A 47 -2.65 -13.15 -3.30
CA GLN A 47 -2.05 -12.06 -4.07
C GLN A 47 -1.12 -11.21 -3.20
N PHE A 48 -1.49 -10.98 -1.94
CA PHE A 48 -0.63 -10.28 -0.99
C PHE A 48 0.67 -11.04 -0.75
N ASN A 49 0.62 -12.35 -0.47
CA ASN A 49 1.83 -13.17 -0.29
C ASN A 49 2.70 -13.20 -1.55
N ARG A 50 2.10 -13.32 -2.74
CA ARG A 50 2.86 -13.22 -4.00
C ARG A 50 3.54 -11.86 -4.19
N ALA A 51 2.92 -10.77 -3.74
CA ALA A 51 3.57 -9.46 -3.75
C ALA A 51 4.76 -9.40 -2.76
N LEU A 52 4.65 -10.07 -1.61
CA LEU A 52 5.75 -10.19 -0.64
C LEU A 52 6.93 -11.00 -1.20
N GLU A 53 6.70 -11.98 -2.06
CA GLU A 53 7.77 -12.80 -2.69
C GLU A 53 8.69 -11.98 -3.61
N VAL A 54 8.28 -10.78 -4.02
CA VAL A 54 9.08 -9.91 -4.91
C VAL A 54 10.17 -9.18 -4.10
N ARG A 55 11.21 -9.92 -3.69
CA ARG A 55 12.30 -9.47 -2.77
C ARG A 55 12.95 -8.14 -3.14
N ARG A 56 13.03 -7.78 -4.42
CA ARG A 56 13.62 -6.50 -4.89
C ARG A 56 12.94 -5.25 -4.33
N TYR A 57 11.68 -5.37 -3.91
CA TYR A 57 10.94 -4.26 -3.31
C TYR A 57 11.19 -4.14 -1.80
N TRP A 58 11.63 -5.22 -1.16
CA TRP A 58 11.83 -5.33 0.29
C TRP A 58 13.30 -5.15 0.65
N THR A 59 13.73 -3.90 0.59
CA THR A 59 15.08 -3.48 0.99
C THR A 59 15.05 -2.86 2.39
N GLU A 60 16.19 -2.80 3.08
CA GLU A 60 16.31 -2.15 4.40
C GLU A 60 15.61 -0.77 4.52
N PRO A 61 15.76 0.19 3.57
CA PRO A 61 15.07 1.48 3.68
C PRO A 61 13.55 1.41 3.42
N ARG A 62 13.04 0.32 2.83
CA ARG A 62 11.64 0.19 2.37
C ARG A 62 10.80 -0.76 3.21
N LEU A 63 11.44 -1.64 4.00
CA LEU A 63 10.76 -2.55 4.91
C LEU A 63 11.01 -2.13 6.36
N ARG A 64 9.93 -2.04 7.15
CA ARG A 64 10.01 -1.84 8.60
C ARG A 64 9.21 -2.93 9.29
N LEU A 65 9.87 -3.74 10.10
CA LEU A 65 9.22 -4.72 10.96
C LEU A 65 9.14 -4.20 12.39
N VAL A 66 8.00 -4.42 13.05
CA VAL A 66 7.75 -4.04 14.44
C VAL A 66 7.31 -5.29 15.19
N MET A 67 7.97 -5.58 16.31
CA MET A 67 7.66 -6.71 17.18
C MET A 67 7.44 -6.19 18.60
N GLY A 68 6.28 -6.48 19.19
CA GLY A 68 5.95 -6.02 20.55
C GLY A 68 6.03 -4.49 20.71
N ASN A 69 5.54 -3.75 19.71
CA ASN A 69 5.58 -2.28 19.64
C ASN A 69 7.01 -1.67 19.64
N LYS A 70 8.03 -2.47 19.32
CA LYS A 70 9.41 -2.01 19.12
C LYS A 70 9.86 -2.32 17.69
N PRO A 71 10.56 -1.39 16.99
CA PRO A 71 11.16 -1.70 15.71
C PRO A 71 12.12 -2.89 15.85
N ALA A 72 11.96 -3.89 14.99
CA ALA A 72 12.95 -4.95 14.85
C ALA A 72 14.21 -4.37 14.20
N LEU A 73 15.38 -4.83 14.63
CA LEU A 73 16.64 -4.42 14.01
C LEU A 73 16.73 -5.06 12.61
N SER A 74 17.11 -4.27 11.59
CA SER A 74 17.20 -4.71 10.19
C SER A 74 18.08 -5.96 10.02
N GLN A 75 19.16 -6.06 10.79
CA GLN A 75 20.04 -7.24 10.82
C GLN A 75 19.34 -8.58 11.18
N HIS A 76 18.12 -8.54 11.72
CA HIS A 76 17.37 -9.76 12.07
C HIS A 76 16.46 -10.26 10.95
N TYR A 77 16.24 -9.46 9.91
CA TYR A 77 15.30 -9.81 8.84
C TYR A 77 15.78 -9.39 7.45
N VAL A 78 17.02 -8.94 7.31
CA VAL A 78 17.61 -8.51 6.04
C VAL A 78 18.98 -9.16 5.91
N GLU A 79 19.27 -9.72 4.73
CA GLU A 79 20.53 -10.37 4.38
C GLU A 79 21.25 -9.62 3.26
N LYS A 80 22.58 -9.54 3.34
CA LYS A 80 23.39 -9.01 2.25
C LYS A 80 23.39 -9.99 1.09
N THR A 81 22.82 -9.58 -0.03
CA THR A 81 22.72 -10.37 -1.25
C THR A 81 23.47 -9.67 -2.39
N GLU A 82 24.28 -10.42 -3.13
CA GLU A 82 24.90 -9.92 -4.38
C GLU A 82 23.85 -9.93 -5.50
N THR A 83 23.59 -8.77 -6.10
CA THR A 83 22.63 -8.61 -7.20
C THR A 83 23.32 -8.05 -8.45
N LEU A 84 22.63 -8.03 -9.59
CA LEU A 84 23.14 -7.42 -10.82
C LEU A 84 23.41 -5.90 -10.67
N ASP A 85 22.71 -5.24 -9.75
CA ASP A 85 22.88 -3.82 -9.41
C ASP A 85 23.94 -3.59 -8.31
N GLY A 86 24.65 -4.66 -7.89
CA GLY A 86 25.63 -4.65 -6.80
C GLY A 86 25.08 -5.25 -5.49
N PRO A 87 25.88 -5.20 -4.40
CA PRO A 87 25.47 -5.72 -3.10
C PRO A 87 24.32 -4.92 -2.50
N MET A 88 23.23 -5.60 -2.13
CA MET A 88 22.04 -5.00 -1.51
C MET A 88 21.61 -5.75 -0.25
N MET A 89 20.97 -5.05 0.68
CA MET A 89 20.34 -5.63 1.86
C MET A 89 18.88 -5.96 1.51
N LEU A 90 18.55 -7.25 1.37
CA LEU A 90 17.22 -7.76 0.98
C LEU A 90 16.59 -8.60 2.10
N ALA A 91 15.30 -8.45 2.33
CA ALA A 91 14.55 -9.29 3.27
C ALA A 91 14.26 -10.66 2.68
#